data_AF-A0A4S0I0N8-F1
#
_entry.id   AF-A0A4S0I0N8-F1
#
_cell.length_a   1.000
_cell.length_b   1.000
_cell.length_c   1.000
_cell.angle_alpha   90.00
_cell.angle_beta   90.00
_cell.angle_gamma   90.00
#
_symmetry.space_group_name_H-M   'P 1'
#
loop_
_entity.id
_entity.type
_entity.pdbx_description
1 polymer ?
#
loop_
_entity_poly.entity_id
_entity_poly.type
_entity_poly.pdbx_seq_one_letter_code
_entity_poly.pdbx_strand_id
1 'polypeptide(L)'
;SGTIKADAVTSGSTEIGGIGVDLKRDGDWTNFTGGATIAGIPATAAGRVKIAEGTTSVEIASGEATVRGIKAAIAEPSALTIANGTANIDKVA
;
A
#
# COMPACT_ATOMS: atom_id res chain seq x y z
N SER A 1 -0.72 -16.12 8.64
CA SER A 1 -0.89 -15.42 7.36
C SER A 1 -2.35 -15.10 7.18
N GLY A 2 -2.67 -14.12 6.34
CA GLY A 2 -4.05 -13.77 6.01
C GLY A 2 -4.10 -13.17 4.61
N THR A 3 -5.30 -13.03 4.06
CA THR A 3 -5.51 -12.40 2.75
C THR A 3 -6.72 -11.49 2.85
N ILE A 4 -6.62 -10.31 2.27
CA ILE A 4 -7.72 -9.39 2.04
C ILE A 4 -8.17 -9.56 0.60
N LYS A 5 -9.46 -9.83 0.40
CA LYS A 5 -10.12 -9.75 -0.90
C LYS A 5 -11.32 -8.84 -0.76
N ALA A 6 -11.39 -7.83 -1.61
CA ALA A 6 -12.54 -6.95 -1.69
C ALA A 6 -12.81 -6.57 -3.14
N ASP A 7 -14.08 -6.61 -3.53
CA ASP A 7 -14.49 -6.26 -4.89
C ASP A 7 -14.26 -4.78 -5.15
N ALA A 8 -14.68 -3.91 -4.22
CA ALA A 8 -14.47 -2.48 -4.30
C ALA A 8 -14.40 -1.79 -2.93
N VAL A 9 -13.69 -0.67 -2.88
CA VAL A 9 -13.73 0.34 -1.81
C VAL A 9 -13.93 1.71 -2.47
N THR A 10 -14.89 2.47 -1.98
CA THR A 10 -15.18 3.82 -2.46
C THR A 10 -14.94 4.82 -1.33
N SER A 11 -14.16 5.86 -1.60
CA SER A 11 -13.92 6.97 -0.67
C SER A 11 -14.05 8.30 -1.42
N GLY A 12 -15.13 9.03 -1.14
CA GLY A 12 -15.50 10.21 -1.93
C GLY A 12 -15.73 9.82 -3.39
N SER A 13 -15.03 10.49 -4.31
CA SER A 13 -15.05 10.18 -5.74
C SER A 13 -14.04 9.11 -6.18
N THR A 14 -13.24 8.58 -5.27
CA THR A 14 -12.21 7.60 -5.58
C THR A 14 -12.77 6.19 -5.41
N GLU A 15 -12.73 5.41 -6.48
CA GLU A 15 -13.08 3.98 -6.48
C GLU A 15 -11.82 3.14 -6.68
N ILE A 16 -11.66 2.14 -5.82
CA ILE A 16 -10.58 1.16 -5.85
C ILE A 16 -11.22 -0.21 -6.00
N GLY A 17 -10.95 -0.91 -7.09
CA GLY A 17 -11.52 -2.22 -7.40
C GLY A 17 -10.51 -3.36 -7.37
N GLY A 18 -11.00 -4.60 -7.31
CA GLY A 18 -10.19 -5.81 -7.47
C GLY A 18 -9.04 -5.90 -6.45
N ILE A 19 -9.35 -5.61 -5.19
CA ILE A 19 -8.35 -5.53 -4.13
C ILE A 19 -7.98 -6.95 -3.70
N GLY A 20 -6.69 -7.27 -3.81
CA GLY A 20 -6.11 -8.52 -3.33
C GLY A 20 -4.80 -8.24 -2.60
N VAL A 21 -4.74 -8.55 -1.31
CA VAL A 21 -3.54 -8.32 -0.49
C VAL A 21 -3.27 -9.54 0.38
N ASP A 22 -2.09 -10.13 0.22
CA ASP A 22 -1.60 -11.18 1.11
C ASP A 22 -0.80 -10.57 2.26
N LEU A 23 -0.99 -11.13 3.46
CA LEU A 23 -0.44 -10.65 4.71
C LEU A 23 0.34 -11.77 5.41
N LYS A 24 1.54 -11.44 5.88
CA LYS A 24 2.38 -12.35 6.66
C LYS A 24 2.99 -11.63 7.86
N ARG A 25 2.72 -12.15 9.06
CA ARG A 25 3.32 -11.63 10.29
C ARG A 25 4.81 -11.97 10.34
N ASP A 26 5.61 -11.01 10.77
CA ASP A 26 7.07 -11.07 10.90
C ASP A 26 7.53 -10.23 12.11
N GLY A 27 7.71 -10.88 13.26
CA GLY A 27 8.11 -10.20 14.51
C GLY A 27 7.06 -9.19 14.99
N ASP A 28 7.36 -7.90 14.93
CA ASP A 28 6.43 -6.78 15.21
C ASP A 28 5.79 -6.18 13.94
N TRP A 29 6.24 -6.64 12.77
CA TRP A 29 5.76 -6.20 11.47
C TRP A 29 4.75 -7.17 10.86
N THR A 30 3.93 -6.65 9.96
CA THR A 30 3.11 -7.44 9.03
C THR A 30 3.54 -7.08 7.63
N ASN A 31 4.18 -8.02 6.94
CA ASN A 31 4.50 -7.90 5.53
C ASN A 31 3.21 -7.98 4.73
N PHE A 32 3.10 -7.16 3.68
CA PHE A 32 2.02 -7.20 2.72
C PHE A 32 2.57 -7.30 1.30
N THR A 33 1.84 -7.97 0.43
CA THR A 33 2.06 -7.95 -1.02
C THR A 33 0.71 -8.05 -1.68
N GLY A 34 0.45 -7.19 -2.64
CA GLY A 34 -0.87 -7.15 -3.24
C GLY A 34 -1.00 -6.10 -4.32
N GLY A 35 -2.24 -5.93 -4.76
CA GLY A 35 -2.59 -4.94 -5.74
C GLY A 35 -4.07 -4.59 -5.73
N ALA A 36 -4.37 -3.55 -6.48
CA ALA A 36 -5.72 -3.08 -6.72
C ALA A 36 -5.76 -2.35 -8.07
N THR A 37 -6.97 -2.09 -8.56
CA THR A 37 -7.21 -1.30 -9.76
C THR A 37 -7.83 0.03 -9.37
N ILE A 38 -7.19 1.14 -9.73
CA ILE A 38 -7.71 2.49 -9.50
C ILE A 38 -7.93 3.16 -10.85
N ALA A 39 -9.15 3.61 -11.13
CA ALA A 39 -9.49 4.24 -12.42
C ALA A 39 -9.05 3.40 -13.65
N GLY A 40 -9.18 2.08 -13.56
CA GLY A 40 -8.77 1.14 -14.61
C GLY A 40 -7.26 0.88 -14.69
N ILE A 41 -6.45 1.45 -13.79
CA ILE A 41 -5.01 1.26 -13.72
C ILE A 41 -4.71 0.20 -12.66
N PRO A 42 -4.25 -1.01 -13.06
CA PRO A 42 -3.77 -1.99 -12.11
C PRO A 42 -2.44 -1.51 -11.50
N ALA A 43 -2.37 -1.57 -10.18
CA ALA A 43 -1.18 -1.25 -9.41
C ALA A 43 -0.89 -2.37 -8.41
N THR A 44 0.39 -2.62 -8.15
CA THR A 44 0.86 -3.54 -7.12
C THR A 44 1.80 -2.84 -6.16
N ALA A 45 1.85 -3.33 -4.93
CA ALA A 45 2.78 -2.85 -3.92
C ALA A 45 3.19 -4.00 -2.98
N ALA A 46 4.43 -3.91 -2.49
CA ALA A 46 4.93 -4.76 -1.44
C ALA A 46 5.61 -3.91 -0.36
N GLY A 47 5.47 -4.34 0.88
CA GLY A 47 6.01 -3.60 2.02
C GLY A 47 5.68 -4.27 3.33
N ARG A 48 5.79 -3.50 4.40
CA ARG A 48 5.44 -3.94 5.74
C ARG A 48 4.87 -2.82 6.58
N VAL A 49 3.99 -3.19 7.51
CA VAL A 49 3.34 -2.27 8.45
C VAL A 49 3.57 -2.74 9.88
N LYS A 50 3.82 -1.77 10.78
CA LYS A 50 3.88 -1.98 12.22
C LYS A 50 2.98 -0.94 12.89
N ILE A 51 2.21 -1.36 13.87
CA ILE A 51 1.42 -0.48 14.72
C ILE A 51 1.94 -0.65 16.14
N ALA A 52 2.55 0.40 16.67
CA ALA A 52 3.13 0.40 18.02
C ALA A 52 3.09 1.82 18.60
N GLU A 53 2.88 1.93 19.91
CA GLU A 53 2.99 3.21 20.64
C GLU A 53 2.13 4.34 20.02
N GLY A 54 0.94 4.01 19.50
CA GLY A 54 0.04 4.98 18.86
C GLY A 54 0.47 5.46 17.46
N THR A 55 1.52 4.87 16.88
CA THR A 55 2.02 5.18 15.55
C THR A 55 1.85 3.98 14.61
N THR A 56 1.33 4.23 13.41
CA THR A 56 1.39 3.28 12.30
C THR A 56 2.59 3.63 11.43
N SER A 57 3.58 2.75 11.37
CA SER A 57 4.74 2.87 10.49
C SER A 57 4.55 1.94 9.29
N VAL A 58 4.72 2.47 8.08
CA VAL A 58 4.65 1.71 6.84
C VAL A 58 5.96 1.89 6.09
N GLU A 59 6.59 0.77 5.73
CA GLU A 59 7.74 0.74 4.82
C GLU A 59 7.29 0.13 3.50
N ILE A 60 7.41 0.89 2.41
CA ILE A 60 7.11 0.46 1.05
C ILE A 60 8.41 0.00 0.42
N ALA A 61 8.51 -1.30 0.12
CA ALA A 61 9.68 -1.87 -0.53
C ALA A 61 9.63 -1.70 -2.05
N SER A 62 8.44 -1.84 -2.63
CA SER A 62 8.20 -1.64 -4.05
C SER A 62 6.75 -1.24 -4.31
N GLY A 63 6.54 -0.57 -5.44
CA GLY A 63 5.23 -0.21 -5.94
C GLY A 63 5.34 0.08 -7.42
N GLU A 64 4.40 -0.43 -8.21
CA GLU A 64 4.35 -0.21 -9.65
C GLU A 64 2.92 -0.16 -10.19
N ALA A 65 2.74 0.58 -11.28
CA ALA A 65 1.50 0.69 -12.00
C ALA A 65 1.78 0.86 -13.51
N THR A 66 0.83 0.43 -14.36
CA THR A 66 0.92 0.67 -15.81
C THR A 66 -0.15 1.64 -16.26
N VAL A 67 0.25 2.87 -16.59
CA VAL A 67 -0.66 3.92 -17.04
C VAL A 67 -0.56 4.04 -18.55
N ARG A 68 -1.62 3.64 -19.27
CA ARG A 68 -1.68 3.74 -20.75
C ARG A 68 -0.47 3.08 -21.43
N GLY A 69 -0.03 1.94 -20.92
CA GLY A 69 1.13 1.19 -21.42
C GLY A 69 2.49 1.66 -20.90
N ILE A 70 2.54 2.71 -20.07
CA ILE A 70 3.77 3.23 -19.48
C ILE A 70 3.87 2.70 -18.05
N LYS A 71 4.93 1.94 -17.76
CA LYS A 71 5.23 1.47 -16.41
C LYS A 71 5.78 2.63 -15.57
N ALA A 72 5.13 2.89 -14.45
CA ALA A 72 5.62 3.75 -13.38
C ALA A 72 5.94 2.86 -12.18
N ALA A 73 7.06 3.12 -11.51
CA ALA A 73 7.44 2.42 -10.29
C ALA A 73 8.16 3.39 -9.35
N ILE A 74 8.06 3.15 -8.04
CA ILE A 74 8.89 3.90 -7.09
C ILE A 74 10.35 3.55 -7.34
N ALA A 75 11.22 4.57 -7.38
CA ALA A 75 12.64 4.38 -7.70
C ALA A 75 13.42 3.69 -6.58
N GLU A 76 12.96 3.84 -5.34
CA GLU A 76 13.60 3.32 -4.14
C GLU A 76 12.57 3.12 -3.01
N PRO A 77 12.91 2.35 -1.97
CA PRO A 77 12.03 2.16 -0.83
C PRO A 77 11.63 3.48 -0.16
N SER A 78 10.40 3.56 0.32
CA SER A 78 9.82 4.77 0.93
C SER A 78 9.18 4.45 2.28
N ALA A 79 9.04 5.45 3.14
CA ALA A 79 8.44 5.30 4.46
C ALA A 79 7.30 6.31 4.68
N LEU A 80 6.28 5.86 5.40
CA LEU A 80 5.14 6.65 5.85
C LEU A 80 4.92 6.42 7.34
N THR A 81 4.61 7.48 8.07
CA THR A 81 4.13 7.40 9.45
C THR A 81 2.75 8.02 9.57
N ILE A 82 1.88 7.40 10.38
CA ILE A 82 0.58 7.96 10.76
C ILE A 82 0.53 8.03 12.28
N ALA A 83 0.41 9.24 12.81
CA ALA A 83 0.28 9.50 14.25
C ALA A 83 -0.53 10.78 14.46
N ASN A 84 -1.30 10.84 15.55
CA ASN A 84 -2.09 12.02 15.94
C ASN A 84 -3.00 12.58 14.81
N GLY A 85 -3.52 11.69 13.95
CA GLY A 85 -4.38 12.08 12.82
C GLY A 85 -3.64 12.62 11.58
N THR A 86 -2.31 12.67 11.60
CA THR A 86 -1.49 13.17 10.50
C THR A 86 -0.70 12.03 9.84
N ALA A 87 -0.70 12.01 8.52
CA ALA A 87 0.14 11.13 7.71
C ALA A 87 1.37 11.92 7.18
N ASN A 88 2.58 11.44 7.47
CA ASN A 88 3.84 12.01 6.97
C ASN A 88 4.55 11.00 6.09
N ILE A 89 4.87 11.41 4.86
CA ILE A 89 5.62 10.60 3.89
C ILE A 89 7.03 11.16 3.83
N ASP A 90 8.02 10.34 4.20
CA ASP A 90 9.41 10.80 4.32
C ASP A 90 10.07 10.98 2.95
N LYS A 91 9.68 10.16 1.96
CA LYS A 91 10.21 10.20 0.60
C LYS A 91 9.11 9.93 -0.42
N VAL A 92 8.98 10.85 -1.37
CA VAL A 92 8.18 10.69 -2.59
C VAL A 92 9.17 10.58 -3.74
N ALA A 93 9.24 9.40 -4.35
CA ALA A 93 10.10 9.09 -5.49
C ALA A 93 9.49 9.60 -6.81
#